data_AF-A0A503X4X9-F1
#
_entry.id   AF-A0A503X4X9-F1
#
_cell.length_a   1.000
_cell.length_b   1.000
_cell.length_c   1.000
_cell.angle_alpha   90.00
_cell.angle_beta   90.00
_cell.angle_gamma   90.00
#
_symmetry.space_group_name_H-M   'P 1'
#
loop_
_entity.id
_entity.type
_entity.pdbx_description
1 polymer ?
#
loop_
_entity_poly.entity_id
_entity_poly.type
_entity_poly.pdbx_seq_one_letter_code
_entity_poly.pdbx_strand_id
1 'polypeptide(L)'
;MASIFGFRSRDPARDRQTDVARLDRLARLFEQIAAEIDAEKTGLEARYRKEATNAAFLVEAMENGSASDRRSSEVDALTQSILNTERRIAALSRQGGAMRELRHSLDMVFDENAATDSAATVRPARQQGAGRG
;
A
#
# COMPACT_ATOMS: atom_id res chain seq x y z
N MET A 1 21.86 -28.68 45.83
CA MET A 1 22.48 -27.71 44.91
C MET A 1 21.73 -27.77 43.58
N ALA A 2 20.65 -27.00 43.43
CA ALA A 2 19.89 -26.91 42.18
C ALA A 2 20.22 -25.57 41.50
N SER A 3 20.54 -25.64 40.21
CA SER A 3 21.13 -24.56 39.43
C SER A 3 20.25 -23.30 39.36
N ILE A 4 20.86 -22.15 39.65
CA ILE A 4 20.26 -20.79 39.70
C ILE A 4 20.10 -20.15 38.30
N PHE A 5 20.49 -20.85 37.22
CA PHE A 5 20.26 -20.38 35.86
C PHE A 5 18.85 -20.74 35.39
N GLY A 6 17.86 -20.04 35.93
CA GLY A 6 16.52 -20.01 35.37
C GLY A 6 16.57 -19.27 34.03
N PHE A 7 16.98 -19.96 32.97
CA PHE A 7 16.69 -19.50 31.62
C PHE A 7 15.17 -19.42 31.51
N ARG A 8 14.62 -18.20 31.61
CA ARG A 8 13.21 -17.93 31.32
C ARG A 8 13.04 -18.23 29.84
N SER A 9 12.73 -19.49 29.52
CA SER A 9 12.39 -19.90 28.17
C SER A 9 11.27 -18.99 27.72
N ARG A 10 11.57 -18.10 26.78
CA ARG A 10 10.62 -17.16 26.22
C ARG A 10 9.47 -17.98 25.62
N ASP A 11 8.24 -17.61 25.92
CA ASP A 11 7.06 -18.34 25.45
C ASP A 11 6.87 -18.08 23.95
N PRO A 12 7.07 -19.09 23.07
CA PRO A 12 6.94 -18.91 21.63
C PRO A 12 5.53 -18.47 21.21
N ALA A 13 4.50 -18.79 22.00
CA ALA A 13 3.13 -18.34 21.71
C ALA A 13 2.96 -16.82 21.91
N ARG A 14 3.60 -16.25 22.93
CA ARG A 14 3.61 -14.79 23.15
C ARG A 14 4.37 -14.03 22.08
N ASP A 15 5.49 -14.58 21.63
CA ASP A 15 6.25 -13.97 20.54
C ASP A 15 5.42 -13.94 19.25
N ARG A 16 4.78 -15.07 18.88
CA ARG A 16 3.85 -15.13 17.75
C ARG A 16 2.69 -14.15 17.87
N GLN A 17 2.06 -14.04 19.04
CA GLN A 17 0.97 -13.07 19.24
C GLN A 17 1.45 -11.62 19.02
N THR A 18 2.67 -11.31 19.45
CA THR A 18 3.29 -10.00 19.25
C THR A 18 3.56 -9.75 17.77
N ASP A 19 4.01 -10.77 17.04
CA ASP A 19 4.27 -10.68 15.61
C ASP A 19 2.98 -10.47 14.81
N VAL A 20 1.91 -11.22 15.10
CA VAL A 20 0.59 -11.00 14.49
C VAL A 20 0.10 -9.57 14.72
N ALA A 21 0.21 -9.06 15.95
CA ALA A 21 -0.20 -7.69 16.26
C ALA A 21 0.65 -6.64 15.52
N ARG A 22 1.94 -6.90 15.32
CA ARG A 22 2.83 -6.02 14.54
C ARG A 22 2.45 -6.01 13.06
N LEU A 23 2.21 -7.18 12.48
CA LEU A 23 1.84 -7.32 11.08
C LEU A 23 0.43 -6.74 10.81
N ASP A 24 -0.54 -6.94 11.71
CA ASP A 24 -1.88 -6.31 11.59
C ASP A 24 -1.79 -4.77 11.60
N ARG A 25 -0.97 -4.21 12.49
CA ARG A 25 -0.72 -2.76 12.49
C ARG A 25 -0.10 -2.29 11.19
N LEU A 26 0.85 -3.05 10.63
CA LEU A 26 1.51 -2.72 9.38
C LEU A 26 0.51 -2.76 8.20
N ALA A 27 -0.38 -3.77 8.16
CA ALA A 27 -1.43 -3.89 7.15
C ALA A 27 -2.33 -2.65 7.14
N ARG A 28 -2.81 -2.23 8.31
CA ARG A 28 -3.66 -1.04 8.46
C ARG A 28 -2.97 0.23 8.00
N LEU A 29 -1.67 0.38 8.29
CA LEU A 29 -0.89 1.53 7.83
C LEU A 29 -0.75 1.57 6.32
N PHE A 30 -0.51 0.43 5.67
CA PHE A 30 -0.44 0.36 4.21
C PHE A 30 -1.78 0.69 3.56
N GLU A 31 -2.89 0.18 4.11
CA GLU A 31 -4.24 0.48 3.62
C GLU A 31 -4.59 1.96 3.80
N GLN A 32 -4.25 2.55 4.95
CA GLN A 32 -4.44 3.98 5.19
C GLN A 32 -3.67 4.83 4.17
N ILE A 33 -2.38 4.55 3.99
CA ILE A 33 -1.54 5.30 3.03
C ILE A 33 -2.06 5.11 1.60
N ALA A 34 -2.49 3.91 1.23
CA ALA A 34 -3.10 3.66 -0.07
C ALA A 34 -4.37 4.50 -0.28
N ALA A 35 -5.24 4.58 0.73
CA ALA A 35 -6.44 5.40 0.68
C ALA A 35 -6.12 6.90 0.56
N GLU A 36 -5.10 7.39 1.27
CA GLU A 36 -4.63 8.78 1.16
C GLU A 36 -4.09 9.10 -0.25
N ILE A 37 -3.31 8.18 -0.84
CA ILE A 37 -2.81 8.29 -2.22
C ILE A 37 -3.95 8.34 -3.22
N ASP A 38 -4.94 7.44 -3.09
CA ASP A 38 -6.07 7.36 -4.01
C ASP A 38 -6.99 8.60 -3.89
N ALA A 39 -7.17 9.12 -2.67
CA ALA A 39 -7.89 10.36 -2.45
C ALA A 39 -7.19 11.56 -3.11
N GLU A 40 -5.87 11.69 -2.94
CA GLU A 40 -5.08 12.75 -3.59
C GLU A 40 -5.16 12.63 -5.12
N LYS A 41 -4.98 11.41 -5.64
CA LYS A 41 -5.05 11.13 -7.08
C LYS A 41 -6.42 11.50 -7.66
N THR A 42 -7.50 11.07 -7.01
CA THR A 42 -8.87 11.39 -7.43
C THR A 42 -9.11 12.90 -7.44
N GLY A 43 -8.62 13.61 -6.41
CA GLY A 43 -8.70 15.07 -6.35
C GLY A 43 -7.91 15.76 -7.46
N LEU A 44 -6.73 15.25 -7.81
CA LEU A 44 -5.92 15.76 -8.92
C LEU A 44 -6.55 15.48 -10.28
N GLU A 45 -7.09 14.29 -10.51
CA GLU A 45 -7.78 13.96 -11.75
C GLU A 45 -9.01 14.85 -12.00
N ALA A 46 -9.76 15.17 -10.95
CA ALA A 46 -10.90 16.08 -11.05
C ALA A 46 -10.46 17.50 -11.45
N ARG A 47 -9.36 18.02 -10.86
CA ARG A 47 -8.78 19.32 -11.23
C ARG A 47 -8.20 19.30 -12.64
N TYR A 48 -7.46 18.25 -12.99
CA TYR A 48 -6.90 18.04 -14.32
C TYR A 48 -7.98 18.12 -15.41
N ARG A 49 -9.09 17.36 -15.25
CA ARG A 49 -10.19 17.38 -16.22
C ARG A 49 -10.77 18.78 -16.39
N LYS A 50 -10.92 19.54 -15.30
CA LYS A 50 -11.43 20.92 -15.35
C LYS A 50 -10.46 21.86 -16.07
N GLU A 51 -9.16 21.76 -15.77
CA GLU A 51 -8.12 22.58 -16.40
C GLU A 51 -7.97 22.24 -17.89
N ALA A 52 -7.98 20.97 -18.26
CA ALA A 52 -7.92 20.52 -19.65
C ALA A 52 -9.12 21.02 -20.47
N THR A 53 -10.33 20.94 -19.92
CA THR A 53 -11.54 21.49 -20.58
C THR A 53 -11.44 23.01 -20.77
N ASN A 54 -10.98 23.73 -19.75
CA ASN A 54 -10.77 25.19 -19.87
C ASN A 54 -9.70 25.52 -20.92
N ALA A 55 -8.65 24.70 -21.04
CA ALA A 55 -7.60 24.87 -22.04
C ALA A 55 -8.16 24.72 -23.45
N ALA A 56 -8.96 23.68 -23.67
CA ALA A 56 -9.61 23.43 -24.95
C ALA A 56 -10.48 24.62 -25.38
N PHE A 57 -11.30 25.16 -24.47
CA PHE A 57 -12.12 26.35 -24.76
C PHE A 57 -11.28 27.60 -25.06
N LEU A 58 -10.17 27.79 -24.34
CA LEU A 58 -9.30 28.94 -24.55
C LEU A 58 -8.63 28.88 -25.94
N VAL A 59 -8.17 27.70 -26.34
CA VAL A 59 -7.58 27.44 -27.66
C VAL A 59 -8.61 27.66 -28.77
N GLU A 60 -9.83 27.12 -28.63
CA GLU A 60 -10.92 27.33 -29.60
C GLU A 60 -11.29 28.82 -29.73
N ALA A 61 -11.33 29.57 -28.62
CA ALA A 61 -11.57 31.02 -28.65
C ALA A 61 -10.45 31.80 -29.34
N MET A 62 -9.20 31.33 -29.26
CA MET A 62 -8.06 31.90 -29.96
C MET A 62 -8.12 31.61 -31.46
N GLU A 63 -8.47 30.39 -31.86
CA GLU A 63 -8.64 30.01 -33.28
C GLU A 63 -9.77 30.79 -33.95
N ASN A 64 -10.84 31.09 -33.22
CA ASN A 64 -11.97 31.89 -33.69
C ASN A 64 -11.71 33.41 -33.65
N GLY A 65 -10.46 33.85 -33.44
CA GLY A 65 -10.07 35.27 -33.47
C GLY A 65 -10.68 36.12 -32.35
N SER A 66 -11.24 35.48 -31.32
CA SER A 66 -11.99 36.13 -30.23
C SER A 66 -11.10 36.54 -29.05
N ALA A 67 -9.80 36.31 -29.14
CA ALA A 67 -8.83 36.44 -28.04
C ALA A 67 -7.58 37.22 -28.47
N SER A 68 -7.07 38.09 -27.59
CA SER A 68 -5.86 38.90 -27.81
C SER A 68 -4.57 38.20 -27.38
N ASP A 69 -3.42 38.73 -27.79
CA ASP A 69 -2.06 38.27 -27.44
C ASP A 69 -1.81 38.06 -25.93
N ARG A 70 -2.60 38.71 -25.07
CA ARG A 70 -2.57 38.55 -23.60
C ARG A 70 -2.94 37.15 -23.13
N ARG A 71 -3.53 36.29 -23.98
CA ARG A 71 -3.93 34.91 -23.66
C ARG A 71 -2.88 33.86 -24.00
N SER A 72 -1.80 34.20 -24.73
CA SER A 72 -0.72 33.24 -24.99
C SER A 72 -0.03 32.78 -23.71
N SER A 73 0.20 33.69 -22.76
CA SER A 73 0.79 33.36 -21.46
C SER A 73 -0.17 32.55 -20.56
N GLU A 74 -1.48 32.71 -20.72
CA GLU A 74 -2.49 31.88 -20.04
C GLU A 74 -2.50 30.45 -20.57
N VAL A 75 -2.36 30.26 -21.89
CA VAL A 75 -2.19 28.93 -22.50
C VAL A 75 -0.93 28.26 -21.96
N ASP A 76 0.22 28.94 -21.99
CA ASP A 76 1.49 28.39 -21.52
C ASP A 76 1.41 27.98 -20.03
N ALA A 77 0.82 28.84 -19.18
CA ALA A 77 0.63 28.55 -17.76
C ALA A 77 -0.26 27.31 -17.55
N LEU A 78 -1.33 27.19 -18.34
CA LEU A 78 -2.26 26.09 -18.26
C LEU A 78 -1.64 24.77 -18.75
N THR A 79 -0.86 24.82 -19.83
CA THR A 79 -0.07 23.68 -20.32
C THR A 79 0.93 23.21 -19.25
N GLN A 80 1.63 24.12 -18.59
CA GLN A 80 2.55 23.74 -17.50
C GLN A 80 1.80 23.13 -16.29
N SER A 81 0.62 23.65 -15.94
CA SER A 81 -0.21 23.08 -14.87
C SER A 81 -0.65 21.64 -15.20
N ILE A 82 -1.09 21.42 -16.45
CA ILE A 82 -1.45 20.10 -16.98
C ILE A 82 -0.28 19.12 -16.86
N LEU A 83 0.90 19.48 -17.39
CA LEU A 83 2.09 18.62 -17.35
C LEU A 83 2.53 18.28 -15.93
N ASN A 84 2.47 19.25 -15.01
CA ASN A 84 2.81 19.03 -13.61
C ASN A 84 1.82 18.09 -12.93
N THR A 85 0.53 18.24 -13.24
CA THR A 85 -0.52 17.37 -12.71
C THR A 85 -0.37 15.93 -13.22
N GLU A 86 -0.08 15.74 -14.50
CA GLU A 86 0.19 14.42 -15.08
C GLU A 86 1.39 13.73 -14.40
N ARG A 87 2.50 14.45 -14.22
CA ARG A 87 3.68 13.92 -13.52
C ARG A 87 3.34 13.50 -12.09
N ARG A 88 2.53 14.29 -11.38
CA ARG A 88 2.10 13.96 -10.02
C ARG A 88 1.18 12.75 -9.99
N ILE A 89 0.19 12.65 -10.88
CA ILE A 89 -0.69 11.49 -11.02
C ILE A 89 0.11 10.22 -11.31
N ALA A 90 1.12 10.29 -12.18
CA ALA A 90 2.00 9.17 -12.46
C ALA A 90 2.82 8.74 -11.23
N ALA A 91 3.33 9.70 -10.45
CA ALA A 91 4.03 9.42 -9.21
C ALA A 91 3.13 8.75 -8.16
N LEU A 92 1.92 9.28 -7.94
CA LEU A 92 0.93 8.70 -7.03
C LEU A 92 0.52 7.30 -7.46
N SER A 93 0.36 7.06 -8.76
CA SER A 93 0.03 5.73 -9.29
C SER A 93 1.14 4.70 -9.00
N ARG A 94 2.42 5.10 -9.08
CA ARG A 94 3.54 4.25 -8.66
C ARG A 94 3.55 3.99 -7.16
N GLN A 95 3.29 5.01 -6.35
CA GLN A 95 3.21 4.87 -4.90
C GLN A 95 2.07 3.92 -4.48
N GLY A 96 0.88 4.06 -5.07
CA GLY A 96 -0.25 3.15 -4.84
C GLY A 96 0.04 1.72 -5.28
N GLY A 97 0.76 1.54 -6.39
CA GLY A 97 1.29 0.22 -6.80
C GLY A 97 2.18 -0.40 -5.73
N ALA A 98 3.17 0.34 -5.24
CA ALA A 98 4.07 -0.12 -4.20
C ALA A 98 3.33 -0.48 -2.89
N MET A 99 2.31 0.29 -2.50
CA MET A 99 1.50 -0.05 -1.31
C MET A 99 0.76 -1.38 -1.46
N ARG A 100 0.24 -1.68 -2.66
CA ARG A 100 -0.40 -2.98 -2.94
C ARG A 100 0.59 -4.13 -2.92
N GLU A 101 1.79 -3.94 -3.46
CA GLU A 101 2.86 -4.95 -3.42
C GLU A 101 3.31 -5.25 -1.98
N LEU A 102 3.45 -4.21 -1.15
CA LEU A 102 3.76 -4.37 0.27
C LEU A 102 2.64 -5.09 1.02
N ARG A 103 1.38 -4.75 0.74
CA ARG A 103 0.21 -5.43 1.33
C ARG A 103 0.16 -6.90 0.96
N HIS A 104 0.44 -7.23 -0.30
CA HIS A 104 0.47 -8.61 -0.79
C HIS A 104 1.64 -9.41 -0.19
N SER A 105 2.82 -8.79 -0.11
CA SER A 105 3.99 -9.40 0.55
C SER A 105 3.70 -9.70 2.03
N LEU A 106 2.91 -8.85 2.68
CA LEU A 106 2.47 -9.05 4.06
C LEU A 106 1.49 -10.21 4.20
N ASP A 107 0.54 -10.38 3.28
CA ASP A 107 -0.37 -11.54 3.26
C ASP A 107 0.39 -12.86 3.14
N MET A 108 1.42 -12.90 2.27
CA MET A 108 2.26 -14.09 2.13
C MET A 108 2.97 -14.48 3.44
N VAL A 109 3.43 -13.49 4.22
CA VAL A 109 4.02 -13.73 5.55
C VAL A 109 2.99 -14.28 6.54
N PHE A 110 1.73 -13.83 6.48
CA PHE A 110 0.66 -14.39 7.30
C PHE A 110 0.36 -15.85 6.94
N ASP A 111 0.29 -16.16 5.64
CA ASP A 111 0.01 -17.50 5.15
C ASP A 111 1.12 -18.50 5.52
N GLU A 112 2.39 -18.10 5.40
CA GLU A 112 3.54 -18.91 5.83
C GLU A 112 3.52 -19.22 7.33
N ASN A 113 3.15 -18.23 8.16
CA ASN A 113 2.99 -18.42 9.60
C ASN A 113 1.84 -19.37 9.93
N ALA A 114 0.71 -19.29 9.22
CA ALA A 114 -0.43 -20.21 9.40
C ALA A 114 -0.11 -21.66 9.00
N ALA A 115 0.65 -21.86 7.93
CA ALA A 115 1.12 -23.17 7.50
C ALA A 115 2.06 -23.80 8.54
N THR A 116 2.94 -23.00 9.14
CA THR A 116 3.87 -23.45 10.19
C THR A 116 3.14 -23.87 11.47
N ASP A 117 2.10 -23.13 11.90
CA ASP A 117 1.29 -23.49 13.06
C ASP A 117 0.51 -24.80 12.85
N SER A 118 0.01 -25.02 11.64
CA SER A 118 -0.68 -26.26 11.28
C SER A 118 0.26 -27.48 11.34
N ALA A 119 1.51 -27.34 10.91
CA ALA A 119 2.52 -28.39 10.98
C ALA A 119 3.00 -28.67 12.42
N ALA A 120 3.13 -27.64 13.27
CA ALA A 120 3.56 -27.80 14.66
C ALA A 120 2.53 -28.50 15.56
N THR A 121 1.24 -28.39 15.21
CA THR A 121 0.14 -29.01 15.96
C THR A 121 0.06 -30.52 15.70
N VAL A 122 0.63 -31.02 14.59
CA VAL A 122 0.71 -32.45 14.26
C VAL A 122 2.00 -33.05 14.84
N ARG A 123 2.07 -33.26 16.16
CA ARG A 123 3.06 -34.19 16.75
C ARG A 123 2.56 -35.63 16.60
N PRO A 124 3.41 -36.58 16.16
CA PRO A 124 2.99 -37.96 15.95
C PRO A 124 2.68 -38.60 17.31
N ALA A 125 1.48 -39.16 17.44
CA ALA A 125 1.11 -40.02 18.55
C ALA A 125 2.15 -41.16 18.61
N ARG A 126 2.98 -41.18 19.67
CA ARG A 126 3.85 -42.30 19.97
C ARG A 126 2.98 -43.53 20.15
N GLN A 127 2.98 -44.41 19.15
CA GLN A 127 2.44 -45.74 19.21
C GLN A 127 3.23 -46.49 20.29
N GLN A 128 2.67 -46.59 21.51
CA GLN A 128 3.18 -47.49 22.52
C GLN A 128 2.88 -48.91 22.04
N GLY A 129 3.86 -49.51 21.38
CA GLY A 129 3.91 -50.96 21.23
C GLY A 129 4.14 -51.57 22.61
N ALA A 130 3.08 -52.12 23.21
CA ALA A 130 3.21 -53.09 24.29
C ALA A 130 3.09 -54.47 23.65
N GLY A 131 4.24 -55.05 23.32
CA GLY A 131 4.37 -56.46 23.00
C GLY A 131 4.72 -57.25 24.26
N ARG A 132 4.14 -58.47 24.32
CA ARG A 132 4.60 -59.70 24.99
C ARG A 132 4.47 -59.82 26.51
N GLY A 133 3.95 -61.00 26.91
CA GLY A 133 4.04 -61.58 28.24
C GLY A 133 2.92 -62.57 28.46
#